data_AF-A0A524J2L1-F1
#
_entry.id   AF-A0A524J2L1-F1
#
_cell.length_a   1.000
_cell.length_b   1.000
_cell.length_c   1.000
_cell.angle_alpha   90.00
_cell.angle_beta   90.00
_cell.angle_gamma   90.00
#
_symmetry.space_group_name_H-M   'P 1'
#
loop_
_entity.id
_entity.type
_entity.pdbx_description
1 polymer ?
#
loop_
_entity_poly.entity_id
_entity_poly.type
_entity_poly.pdbx_seq_one_letter_code
_entity_poly.pdbx_strand_id
1 'polypeptide(L)'
;MTEPEPLSKIPWQDRPADCSDVVWRYSANPIIPRDLIPSSNSIFNSAVVPFKGKFAGVFRCDNKKREMNLNRGFSENGIDWKLDNNPIEWLCDDIEISRFQYRYDPRVVWLEDR
;
A
#
# COMPACT_ATOMS: atom_id res chain seq x y z
N MET A 1 0.07 -8.04 -25.42
CA MET A 1 0.80 -8.05 -24.12
C MET A 1 1.60 -6.77 -24.06
N THR A 2 1.17 -5.80 -23.24
CA THR A 2 1.93 -4.59 -22.98
C THR A 2 3.20 -4.96 -22.23
N GLU A 3 4.35 -4.47 -22.66
CA GLU A 3 5.61 -4.69 -21.95
C GLU A 3 5.53 -4.12 -20.52
N PRO A 4 6.10 -4.79 -19.51
CA PRO A 4 6.10 -4.29 -18.15
C PRO A 4 6.85 -2.95 -18.08
N GLU A 5 6.30 -1.96 -17.37
CA GLU A 5 7.00 -0.68 -17.19
C GLU A 5 8.35 -0.93 -16.48
N PRO A 6 9.48 -0.45 -17.04
CA PRO A 6 10.78 -0.61 -16.42
C PRO A 6 10.84 0.15 -15.08
N LEU A 7 11.00 -0.60 -14.00
CA LEU A 7 11.10 -0.14 -12.61
C LEU A 7 12.52 0.39 -12.30
N SER A 8 12.93 1.48 -12.97
CA SER A 8 14.26 2.09 -12.75
C SER A 8 14.49 2.59 -11.32
N LYS A 9 13.44 2.67 -10.50
CA LYS A 9 13.45 3.14 -9.11
C LYS A 9 12.92 2.12 -8.10
N ILE A 10 13.08 0.82 -8.35
CA ILE A 10 12.67 -0.19 -7.37
C ILE A 10 13.41 0.03 -6.03
N PRO A 11 12.71 0.08 -4.88
CA PRO A 11 13.38 0.16 -3.59
C PRO A 11 14.22 -1.09 -3.37
N TRP A 12 15.52 -0.89 -3.09
CA TRP A 12 16.48 -1.99 -3.02
C TRP A 12 17.53 -1.75 -1.94
N GLN A 13 17.98 -2.85 -1.33
CA GLN A 13 19.13 -2.91 -0.45
C GLN A 13 19.85 -4.22 -0.73
N ASP A 14 21.16 -4.17 -0.98
CA ASP A 14 21.94 -5.39 -1.22
C ASP A 14 21.91 -6.33 -0.02
N ARG A 15 21.98 -7.63 -0.30
CA ARG A 15 21.99 -8.67 0.73
C ARG A 15 23.19 -8.48 1.66
N PRO A 16 23.00 -8.45 2.99
CA PRO A 16 24.11 -8.42 3.94
C PRO A 16 25.07 -9.61 3.75
N ALA A 17 26.37 -9.38 3.93
CA ALA A 17 27.40 -10.38 3.67
C ALA A 17 27.28 -11.63 4.56
N ASP A 18 26.71 -11.48 5.75
CA ASP A 18 26.46 -12.53 6.76
C ASP A 18 25.09 -13.21 6.60
N CYS A 19 24.26 -12.80 5.65
CA CYS A 19 22.93 -13.37 5.42
C CYS A 19 22.98 -14.53 4.42
N SER A 20 22.68 -15.75 4.89
CA SER A 20 22.58 -16.96 4.05
C SER A 20 21.16 -17.23 3.51
N ASP A 21 20.16 -16.48 3.94
CA ASP A 21 18.77 -16.64 3.50
C ASP A 21 18.56 -16.15 2.06
N VAL A 22 17.58 -16.74 1.36
CA VAL A 22 17.20 -16.38 -0.02
C VAL A 22 16.57 -14.99 -0.09
N VAL A 23 15.82 -14.61 0.95
CA VAL A 23 15.16 -13.30 1.07
C VAL A 23 15.61 -12.67 2.38
N TRP A 24 16.10 -11.44 2.31
CA TRP A 24 16.51 -10.66 3.47
C TRP A 24 15.53 -9.51 3.73
N ARG A 25 15.54 -9.03 4.98
CA ARG A 25 14.69 -7.91 5.40
C ARG A 25 15.43 -6.60 5.16
N TYR A 26 14.68 -5.57 4.78
CA TYR A 26 15.18 -4.20 4.81
C TYR A 26 15.64 -3.84 6.24
N SER A 27 16.82 -3.25 6.36
CA SER A 27 17.49 -3.03 7.65
C SER A 27 16.81 -1.98 8.53
N ALA A 28 15.98 -1.12 7.96
CA ALA A 28 15.24 -0.07 8.68
C ALA A 28 13.73 -0.32 8.69
N ASN A 29 13.31 -1.59 8.74
CA ASN A 29 11.90 -1.93 8.99
C ASN A 29 11.43 -1.42 10.37
N PRO A 30 10.13 -1.08 10.50
CA PRO A 30 9.10 -1.02 9.46
C PRO A 30 9.18 0.27 8.62
N ILE A 31 8.81 0.21 7.35
CA ILE A 31 8.77 1.40 6.47
C ILE A 31 7.54 2.28 6.68
N ILE A 32 6.46 1.74 7.24
CA ILE A 32 5.27 2.50 7.64
C ILE A 32 5.02 2.19 9.12
N PRO A 33 5.08 3.19 10.01
CA PRO A 33 4.74 3.00 11.41
C PRO A 33 3.21 2.85 11.59
N ARG A 34 2.80 2.24 12.69
CA ARG A 34 1.39 1.92 12.97
C ARG A 34 0.47 3.15 13.08
N ASP A 35 1.03 4.32 13.36
CA ASP A 35 0.37 5.57 13.72
C ASP A 35 0.64 6.69 12.71
N LEU A 36 1.02 6.34 11.48
CA LEU A 36 1.34 7.32 10.43
C LEU A 36 0.22 8.32 10.13
N ILE A 37 -1.06 7.92 10.30
CA ILE A 37 -2.22 8.80 10.13
C ILE A 37 -2.96 9.01 11.47
N PRO A 38 -3.64 10.16 11.70
CA PRO A 38 -4.22 10.50 13.01
C PRO A 38 -5.21 9.47 13.56
N SER A 39 -5.93 8.78 12.66
CA SER A 39 -6.98 7.81 13.00
C SER A 39 -6.45 6.39 13.17
N SER A 40 -5.24 6.06 12.70
CA SER A 40 -4.77 4.68 12.64
C SER A 40 -4.44 4.12 14.02
N ASN A 41 -4.96 2.94 14.31
CA ASN A 41 -4.41 2.02 15.27
C ASN A 41 -3.23 1.25 14.64
N SER A 42 -3.39 0.79 13.40
CA SER A 42 -2.40 -0.02 12.70
C SER A 42 -2.56 0.06 11.18
N ILE A 43 -1.44 -0.01 10.46
CA ILE A 43 -1.37 -0.02 9.00
C ILE A 43 -0.50 -1.20 8.59
N PHE A 44 -1.05 -2.13 7.82
CA PHE A 44 -0.38 -3.37 7.39
C PHE A 44 -1.15 -3.99 6.22
N ASN A 45 -0.66 -5.08 5.62
CA ASN A 45 -1.30 -5.77 4.48
C ASN A 45 -1.65 -4.82 3.31
N SER A 46 -0.69 -4.02 2.87
CA SER A 46 -0.87 -3.01 1.81
C SER A 46 -0.62 -3.58 0.41
N ALA A 47 -1.27 -3.00 -0.60
CA ALA A 47 -0.99 -3.24 -2.01
C ALA A 47 -0.28 -2.02 -2.62
N VAL A 48 0.76 -2.26 -3.41
CA VAL A 48 1.59 -1.23 -4.04
C VAL A 48 1.82 -1.58 -5.50
N VAL A 49 1.73 -0.58 -6.38
CA VAL A 49 2.05 -0.71 -7.81
C VAL A 49 2.89 0.48 -8.28
N PRO A 50 3.73 0.30 -9.31
CA PRO A 50 4.26 1.42 -10.07
C PRO A 50 3.11 2.23 -10.67
N PHE A 51 3.18 3.55 -10.56
CA PHE A 51 2.16 4.44 -11.10
C PHE A 51 2.78 5.77 -11.47
N LYS A 52 2.71 6.13 -12.75
CA LYS A 52 3.19 7.43 -13.29
C LYS A 52 4.65 7.74 -12.90
N GLY A 53 5.55 6.74 -13.07
CA GLY A 53 6.97 6.88 -12.77
C GLY A 53 7.33 6.95 -11.27
N LYS A 54 6.37 6.66 -10.39
CA LYS A 54 6.45 6.65 -8.93
C LYS A 54 5.69 5.42 -8.40
N PHE A 55 5.27 5.44 -7.15
CA PHE A 55 4.47 4.39 -6.53
C PHE A 55 3.13 4.93 -6.03
N ALA A 56 2.08 4.15 -6.25
CA ALA A 56 0.77 4.33 -5.63
C ALA A 56 0.40 3.05 -4.89
N GLY A 57 -0.49 3.17 -3.91
CA GLY A 57 -0.95 2.01 -3.17
C GLY A 57 -2.31 2.18 -2.51
N VAL A 58 -2.87 1.04 -2.13
CA VAL A 58 -4.07 0.91 -1.30
C VAL A 58 -3.66 0.23 0.00
N PHE A 59 -3.92 0.90 1.10
CA PHE A 59 -3.40 0.55 2.43
C PHE A 59 -4.56 0.16 3.31
N ARG A 60 -4.48 -1.01 3.94
CA ARG A 60 -5.40 -1.32 5.04
C ARG A 60 -4.97 -0.51 6.26
N CYS A 61 -5.89 0.29 6.77
CA CYS A 61 -5.74 1.11 7.96
C CYS A 61 -6.85 0.74 8.93
N ASP A 62 -6.50 0.02 10.00
CA ASP A 62 -7.43 -0.20 11.10
C ASP A 62 -7.44 1.06 11.96
N ASN A 63 -8.62 1.64 12.21
CA ASN A 63 -8.72 2.85 13.03
C ASN A 63 -8.64 2.54 14.55
N LYS A 64 -8.68 3.56 15.40
CA LYS A 64 -8.65 3.41 16.88
C LYS A 64 -9.82 2.62 17.47
N LYS A 65 -10.94 2.44 16.74
CA LYS A 65 -12.06 1.56 17.09
C LYS A 65 -11.90 0.14 16.53
N ARG A 66 -10.78 -0.14 15.85
CA ARG A 66 -10.47 -1.39 15.13
C ARG A 66 -11.38 -1.67 13.92
N GLU A 67 -12.05 -0.65 13.40
CA GLU A 67 -12.73 -0.77 12.11
C GLU A 67 -11.67 -0.84 11.00
N MET A 68 -11.82 -1.82 10.12
CA MET A 68 -10.89 -2.09 9.03
C MET A 68 -11.37 -1.37 7.77
N ASN A 69 -10.54 -0.46 7.23
CA ASN A 69 -10.86 0.25 6.00
C ASN A 69 -9.60 0.46 5.12
N LEU A 70 -9.81 1.02 3.94
CA LEU A 70 -8.78 1.20 2.91
C LEU A 70 -8.50 2.67 2.66
N ASN A 71 -7.22 3.06 2.74
CA ASN A 71 -6.73 4.40 2.43
C ASN A 71 -5.85 4.37 1.18
N ARG A 72 -5.87 5.46 0.41
CA ARG A 72 -4.95 5.66 -0.71
C ARG A 72 -3.63 6.24 -0.20
N GLY A 73 -2.52 5.87 -0.83
CA GLY A 73 -1.22 6.49 -0.56
C GLY A 73 -0.32 6.56 -1.79
N PHE A 74 0.67 7.44 -1.73
CA PHE A 74 1.67 7.64 -2.76
C PHE A 74 3.08 7.71 -2.17
N SER A 75 4.07 7.29 -2.94
CA SER A 75 5.48 7.37 -2.60
C SER A 75 6.34 7.66 -3.83
N GLU A 76 7.36 8.48 -3.67
CA GLU A 76 8.35 8.77 -4.72
C GLU A 76 9.36 7.62 -4.90
N ASN A 77 9.64 6.88 -3.82
CA ASN A 77 10.72 5.89 -3.75
C ASN A 77 10.25 4.49 -3.28
N GLY A 78 8.97 4.32 -2.98
CA GLY A 78 8.39 3.07 -2.51
C GLY A 78 8.64 2.74 -1.03
N ILE A 79 9.35 3.61 -0.29
CA ILE A 79 9.68 3.45 1.13
C ILE A 79 9.00 4.54 1.97
N ASP A 80 9.13 5.80 1.57
CA ASP A 80 8.53 6.94 2.27
C ASP A 80 7.12 7.18 1.76
N TRP A 81 6.12 6.88 2.58
CA TRP A 81 4.72 6.91 2.18
C TRP A 81 3.96 8.10 2.75
N LYS A 82 3.14 8.73 1.89
CA LYS A 82 2.11 9.69 2.29
C LYS A 82 0.74 9.07 2.03
N LEU A 83 -0.04 8.90 3.09
CA LEU A 83 -1.39 8.34 3.04
C LEU A 83 -2.42 9.45 3.22
N ASP A 84 -3.55 9.32 2.55
CA ASP A 84 -4.71 10.16 2.85
C ASP A 84 -5.23 9.84 4.27
N ASN A 85 -5.60 10.88 5.03
CA ASN A 85 -6.12 10.70 6.39
C ASN A 85 -7.47 9.97 6.43
N ASN A 86 -8.28 10.16 5.38
CA ASN A 86 -9.60 9.55 5.25
C ASN A 86 -9.54 8.31 4.35
N PRO A 87 -10.41 7.30 4.60
CA PRO A 87 -10.53 6.17 3.70
C PRO A 87 -10.99 6.57 2.29
N ILE A 88 -10.77 5.68 1.33
CA ILE A 88 -11.28 5.81 -0.04
C ILE A 88 -12.80 5.89 0.00
N GLU A 89 -13.35 6.92 -0.64
CA GLU A 89 -14.77 7.01 -0.95
C GLU A 89 -15.06 6.19 -2.21
N TRP A 90 -15.90 5.17 -2.07
CA TRP A 90 -16.22 4.26 -3.17
C TRP A 90 -17.51 4.72 -3.85
N LEU A 91 -17.41 4.97 -5.16
CA LEU A 91 -18.56 5.31 -5.99
C LEU A 91 -19.18 4.03 -6.54
N CYS A 92 -20.46 3.81 -6.24
CA CYS A 92 -21.23 2.66 -6.71
C CYS A 92 -22.71 3.02 -6.71
N ASP A 93 -23.40 2.73 -7.81
CA ASP A 93 -24.80 3.10 -8.02
C ASP A 93 -25.77 2.27 -7.17
N ASP A 94 -25.35 1.07 -6.75
CA ASP A 94 -26.13 0.16 -5.91
C ASP A 94 -25.79 0.37 -4.42
N ILE A 95 -26.77 0.84 -3.66
CA ILE A 95 -26.62 1.13 -2.23
C ILE A 95 -26.41 -0.13 -1.38
N GLU A 96 -26.92 -1.29 -1.81
CA GLU A 96 -26.74 -2.55 -1.07
C GLU A 96 -25.29 -3.01 -1.15
N ILE A 97 -24.62 -2.72 -2.26
CA ILE A 97 -23.21 -3.05 -2.50
C ILE A 97 -22.27 -1.99 -1.91
N SER A 98 -22.63 -0.71 -2.02
CA SER A 98 -21.75 0.40 -1.62
C SER A 98 -21.62 0.58 -0.11
N ARG A 99 -22.59 0.06 0.66
CA ARG A 99 -22.62 0.17 2.12
C ARG A 99 -21.34 -0.39 2.75
N PHE A 100 -20.65 0.45 3.50
CA PHE A 100 -19.48 0.03 4.26
C PHE A 100 -19.87 -0.98 5.35
N GLN A 101 -19.16 -2.10 5.39
CA GLN A 101 -19.19 -3.08 6.49
C GLN A 101 -17.77 -3.27 7.00
N TYR A 102 -16.91 -3.89 6.18
CA TYR A 102 -15.47 -4.06 6.43
C TYR A 102 -14.72 -4.10 5.09
N ARG A 103 -13.55 -3.47 5.02
CA ARG A 103 -12.69 -3.52 3.83
C ARG A 103 -11.24 -3.65 4.28
N TYR A 104 -10.58 -4.72 3.89
CA TYR A 104 -9.21 -5.02 4.33
C TYR A 104 -8.48 -5.80 3.25
N ASP A 105 -7.17 -5.95 3.42
CA ASP A 105 -6.38 -6.87 2.62
C ASP A 105 -6.46 -6.61 1.09
N PRO A 106 -6.25 -5.36 0.65
CA PRO A 106 -6.32 -4.99 -0.76
C PRO A 106 -5.25 -5.72 -1.57
N ARG A 107 -5.58 -6.02 -2.84
CA ARG A 107 -4.64 -6.37 -3.90
C ARG A 107 -4.92 -5.45 -5.08
N VAL A 108 -3.87 -5.02 -5.76
CA VAL A 108 -3.96 -4.10 -6.90
C VAL A 108 -3.03 -4.61 -7.99
N VAL A 109 -3.54 -4.65 -9.22
CA VAL A 109 -2.80 -5.07 -10.41
C VAL A 109 -3.31 -4.25 -11.59
N TRP A 110 -2.39 -3.88 -12.48
CA TRP A 110 -2.72 -3.24 -13.74
C TRP A 110 -3.26 -4.27 -14.73
N LEU A 111 -4.41 -3.98 -15.34
CA LEU A 111 -5.03 -4.79 -16.38
C LEU A 111 -5.41 -3.88 -17.55
N GLU A 112 -4.65 -3.99 -18.64
CA GLU A 112 -4.87 -3.29 -19.92
C GLU A 112 -4.86 -1.76 -19.79
N ASP A 113 -5.95 -1.17 -19.28
CA ASP A 113 -6.21 0.28 -19.20
C ASP A 113 -6.38 0.82 -17.77
N ARG A 114 -6.32 -0.03 -16.72
CA ARG A 114 -6.59 0.37 -15.33
C ARG A 114 -5.85 -0.43 -14.25
#